data_AF-A0AAD6W9C7-F1
#
_entry.id   AF-A0AAD6W9C7-F1
#
_cell.length_a   1.000
_cell.length_b   1.000
_cell.length_c   1.000
_cell.angle_alpha   90.00
_cell.angle_beta   90.00
_cell.angle_gamma   90.00
#
_symmetry.space_group_name_H-M   'P 1'
#
loop_
_entity.id
_entity.type
_entity.pdbx_description
1 polymer ?
#
loop_
_entity_poly.entity_id
_entity_poly.type
_entity_poly.pdbx_seq_one_letter_code
_entity_poly.pdbx_strand_id
1 'polypeptide(L)'
;MTEVNPKASPEESPNERPSKISKTLQEEGDSSEEEEEKEEKEAVDKSMKPGLQRYLVAVEYIGTRFCGSQQQLNHRTVVGVLQEAFHKFIGQPVTICLSSRTDAGVHALSNVCHVDVERISKRKPGEVLPPHEPAVVRKAVNHFLQKEGDIMVTDVRSVPAHFHARFKAQERTYFYRLLIGPELLSTFEKDRAWHVSEELDLVSMQEACKVLVGHHDFSSFRASGCQAKSPFRTLEELSVLEVVSTPYFPSITEREQNSSNGEGPHSFHNKCKTGLPTGSISNGIMAGGLNSGTDLGFGIRRRHRCYVITARSRSFLYHQVRLLVGVLKSVGTGDLTVSDVERILNARSITAASPMAPACGLYLGHVKLRTTPSSKKSSTPAEISTESSSSTTSNDSINKNEPETPRSPSRPPTFSQRAISQTLTSTANLANLLPTGTLLAFQILTPIFTNNGACDSATAPMTSVLLALLAVSCFLGSFTDSVRSPTDGQVYYGFATLKGMFLFDCPDPVGSGLSDLSKLKLRFIDVVHAVLSVLVFVAVALRDKNVLSCFYPMPKHETQEVLDVIPVGIGLLCSFLFLAFPTRRHGIGYPCE
;
A
#
# COMPACT_ATOMS: atom_id res chain seq x y z
N MET A 1 4.07 -66.96 43.11
CA MET A 1 3.42 -67.49 41.89
C MET A 1 3.99 -66.75 40.69
N THR A 2 4.03 -67.40 39.53
CA THR A 2 4.37 -66.88 38.18
C THR A 2 3.52 -65.68 37.76
N GLU A 3 3.92 -64.71 36.91
CA GLU A 3 5.26 -64.29 36.39
C GLU A 3 5.17 -62.76 36.02
N VAL A 4 5.89 -62.06 35.10
CA VAL A 4 6.71 -62.35 33.90
C VAL A 4 7.89 -61.35 33.79
N ASN A 5 8.93 -61.71 33.01
CA ASN A 5 10.04 -60.89 32.46
C ASN A 5 9.62 -59.58 31.70
N PRO A 6 10.52 -58.63 31.33
CA PRO A 6 11.99 -58.52 31.51
C PRO A 6 12.48 -57.10 31.98
N LYS A 7 13.74 -56.60 31.92
CA LYS A 7 15.06 -57.06 31.39
C LYS A 7 16.28 -56.45 32.18
N ALA A 8 17.37 -56.04 31.50
CA ALA A 8 18.65 -55.49 32.01
C ALA A 8 19.04 -54.21 31.21
N SER A 9 20.13 -53.43 31.44
CA SER A 9 21.46 -53.72 32.04
C SER A 9 22.21 -52.44 32.53
N PRO A 10 23.34 -52.54 33.29
CA PRO A 10 24.07 -51.41 33.90
C PRO A 10 25.43 -51.01 33.26
N GLU A 11 25.93 -49.85 33.71
CA GLU A 11 27.33 -49.34 33.88
C GLU A 11 28.50 -49.76 32.97
N GLU A 12 29.17 -48.78 32.32
CA GLU A 12 30.50 -48.23 32.73
C GLU A 12 30.90 -46.95 31.93
N SER A 13 32.07 -46.36 32.20
CA SER A 13 32.59 -45.06 31.65
C SER A 13 33.85 -45.26 30.74
N PRO A 14 34.51 -44.26 30.07
CA PRO A 14 35.00 -42.98 30.64
C PRO A 14 35.19 -41.72 29.71
N ASN A 15 35.54 -40.60 30.35
CA ASN A 15 36.41 -39.46 29.97
C ASN A 15 36.25 -38.57 28.70
N GLU A 16 35.93 -37.30 28.99
CA GLU A 16 36.68 -36.05 28.66
C GLU A 16 36.96 -35.57 27.21
N ARG A 17 36.14 -34.57 26.78
CA ARG A 17 36.49 -33.15 26.44
C ARG A 17 37.58 -32.79 25.38
N PRO A 18 37.57 -31.56 24.80
CA PRO A 18 36.51 -30.53 24.74
C PRO A 18 36.21 -29.99 23.32
N SER A 19 34.96 -29.63 23.02
CA SER A 19 34.60 -28.77 21.88
C SER A 19 34.59 -27.30 22.28
N LYS A 20 35.17 -26.41 21.46
CA LYS A 20 35.12 -24.95 21.67
C LYS A 20 33.85 -24.34 21.06
N ILE A 21 33.19 -23.50 21.85
CA ILE A 21 32.05 -22.67 21.44
C ILE A 21 32.50 -21.57 20.46
N SER A 22 31.75 -21.36 19.36
CA SER A 22 31.39 -20.00 18.90
C SER A 22 30.40 -20.00 17.72
N LYS A 23 29.47 -19.03 17.73
CA LYS A 23 28.61 -18.55 16.63
C LYS A 23 27.50 -19.50 16.10
N THR A 24 26.31 -19.35 16.67
CA THR A 24 25.03 -19.59 15.97
C THR A 24 24.03 -18.52 16.40
N LEU A 25 23.83 -17.49 15.57
CA LEU A 25 22.77 -16.48 15.70
C LEU A 25 22.62 -15.74 14.34
N GLN A 26 22.14 -16.47 13.33
CA GLN A 26 21.71 -15.96 12.03
C GLN A 26 20.84 -17.04 11.35
N GLU A 27 19.97 -16.63 10.41
CA GLU A 27 19.17 -17.53 9.53
C GLU A 27 18.00 -18.31 10.16
N GLU A 28 17.04 -17.63 10.82
CA GLU A 28 15.66 -18.15 11.03
C GLU A 28 14.57 -17.31 10.28
N GLY A 29 14.97 -16.42 9.39
CA GLY A 29 14.05 -15.43 8.76
C GLY A 29 13.48 -15.77 7.38
N ASP A 30 14.15 -16.60 6.57
CA ASP A 30 13.87 -16.77 5.12
C ASP A 30 13.37 -18.19 4.74
N SER A 31 13.47 -19.17 5.65
CA SER A 31 13.13 -20.59 5.42
C SER A 31 11.72 -20.80 4.83
N SER A 32 10.77 -20.00 5.28
CA SER A 32 9.36 -20.11 4.88
C SER A 32 9.02 -19.61 3.46
N GLU A 33 9.98 -19.04 2.71
CA GLU A 33 9.89 -18.87 1.25
C GLU A 33 10.60 -20.02 0.49
N GLU A 34 11.63 -20.65 1.09
CA GLU A 34 12.37 -21.76 0.48
C GLU A 34 11.63 -23.10 0.54
N GLU A 35 10.77 -23.31 1.53
CA GLU A 35 9.91 -24.49 1.64
C GLU A 35 8.82 -24.51 0.56
N GLU A 36 8.15 -23.36 0.33
CA GLU A 36 7.23 -23.18 -0.82
C GLU A 36 7.98 -23.40 -2.16
N GLU A 37 9.26 -22.98 -2.26
CA GLU A 37 10.08 -23.27 -3.45
C GLU A 37 10.59 -24.72 -3.53
N LYS A 38 10.33 -25.61 -2.55
CA LYS A 38 10.60 -27.06 -2.67
C LYS A 38 9.37 -27.82 -3.16
N GLU A 39 8.20 -27.55 -2.57
CA GLU A 39 6.95 -28.22 -2.96
C GLU A 39 6.56 -27.96 -4.42
N GLU A 40 6.70 -26.72 -4.93
CA GLU A 40 6.47 -26.45 -6.36
C GLU A 40 7.50 -27.14 -7.29
N LYS A 41 8.76 -27.34 -6.86
CA LYS A 41 9.78 -28.00 -7.70
C LYS A 41 9.43 -29.46 -7.95
N GLU A 42 9.02 -30.20 -6.92
CA GLU A 42 8.64 -31.61 -7.06
C GLU A 42 7.34 -31.81 -7.85
N ALA A 43 6.45 -30.82 -7.87
CA ALA A 43 5.26 -30.82 -8.71
C ALA A 43 5.55 -30.53 -10.19
N VAL A 44 6.46 -29.59 -10.50
CA VAL A 44 6.74 -29.15 -11.88
C VAL A 44 7.57 -30.17 -12.69
N ASP A 45 8.46 -30.92 -12.05
CA ASP A 45 9.38 -31.84 -12.75
C ASP A 45 8.68 -33.07 -13.38
N LYS A 46 7.40 -33.32 -13.03
CA LYS A 46 6.65 -34.51 -13.47
C LYS A 46 5.76 -34.34 -14.71
N SER A 47 5.67 -33.15 -15.34
CA SER A 47 4.86 -32.99 -16.57
C SER A 47 5.24 -31.79 -17.46
N MET A 48 6.37 -31.86 -18.16
CA MET A 48 6.57 -31.01 -19.35
C MET A 48 5.63 -31.43 -20.49
N LYS A 49 4.51 -30.73 -20.65
CA LYS A 49 3.61 -30.91 -21.80
C LYS A 49 4.29 -30.40 -23.09
N PRO A 50 4.40 -31.22 -24.16
CA PRO A 50 5.06 -30.80 -25.39
C PRO A 50 4.29 -29.67 -26.09
N GLY A 51 4.92 -28.51 -26.25
CA GLY A 51 4.37 -27.34 -26.94
C GLY A 51 3.86 -26.20 -26.04
N LEU A 52 3.88 -26.39 -24.71
CA LEU A 52 3.66 -25.30 -23.74
C LEU A 52 4.93 -24.45 -23.59
N GLN A 53 4.84 -23.13 -23.79
CA GLN A 53 5.95 -22.20 -23.59
C GLN A 53 5.62 -21.16 -22.50
N ARG A 54 6.49 -21.07 -21.50
CA ARG A 54 6.46 -19.99 -20.50
C ARG A 54 7.12 -18.73 -21.06
N TYR A 55 6.41 -17.61 -21.03
CA TYR A 55 6.93 -16.31 -21.40
C TYR A 55 7.09 -15.42 -20.16
N LEU A 56 8.24 -14.77 -20.07
CA LEU A 56 8.49 -13.62 -19.21
C LEU A 56 7.99 -12.37 -19.93
N VAL A 57 7.23 -11.53 -19.26
CA VAL A 57 6.56 -10.35 -19.84
C VAL A 57 6.80 -9.15 -18.92
N ALA A 58 7.37 -8.07 -19.46
CA ALA A 58 7.51 -6.79 -18.77
C ALA A 58 6.38 -5.84 -19.19
N VAL A 59 5.79 -5.14 -18.22
CA VAL A 59 4.63 -4.25 -18.42
C VAL A 59 4.78 -2.92 -17.68
N GLU A 60 4.31 -1.86 -18.32
CA GLU A 60 4.10 -0.53 -17.73
C GLU A 60 2.60 -0.21 -17.69
N TYR A 61 2.15 0.55 -16.69
CA TYR A 61 0.72 0.93 -16.55
C TYR A 61 0.46 2.16 -15.66
N ILE A 62 -0.63 2.86 -15.98
CA ILE A 62 -1.17 3.98 -15.21
C ILE A 62 -2.08 3.45 -14.10
N GLY A 63 -1.56 3.40 -12.86
CA GLY A 63 -2.21 2.74 -11.73
C GLY A 63 -3.61 3.25 -11.36
N THR A 64 -3.87 4.54 -11.57
CA THR A 64 -5.15 5.22 -11.29
C THR A 64 -6.31 4.79 -12.21
N ARG A 65 -6.04 3.90 -13.16
CA ARG A 65 -7.01 3.31 -14.08
C ARG A 65 -7.42 1.89 -13.69
N PHE A 66 -6.87 1.36 -12.59
CA PHE A 66 -7.07 -0.03 -12.13
C PHE A 66 -7.33 -0.10 -10.61
N CYS A 67 -8.13 -1.08 -10.19
CA CYS A 67 -8.36 -1.46 -8.79
C CYS A 67 -7.17 -2.26 -8.21
N GLY A 68 -5.94 -1.89 -8.59
CA GLY A 68 -4.71 -2.63 -8.29
C GLY A 68 -4.36 -3.67 -9.35
N SER A 69 -3.22 -4.35 -9.15
CA SER A 69 -2.71 -5.27 -10.18
C SER A 69 -3.22 -6.71 -10.06
N GLN A 70 -3.52 -7.18 -8.85
CA GLN A 70 -4.02 -8.54 -8.59
C GLN A 70 -5.48 -8.69 -9.03
N GLN A 71 -5.79 -9.80 -9.71
CA GLN A 71 -7.14 -10.13 -10.17
C GLN A 71 -8.18 -10.13 -9.04
N GLN A 72 -9.33 -9.53 -9.31
CA GLN A 72 -10.48 -9.37 -8.40
C GLN A 72 -11.78 -9.56 -9.18
N LEU A 73 -12.85 -10.01 -8.51
CA LEU A 73 -14.17 -10.15 -9.12
C LEU A 73 -14.76 -8.76 -9.41
N ASN A 74 -15.40 -8.59 -10.57
CA ASN A 74 -16.10 -7.37 -11.01
C ASN A 74 -15.28 -6.06 -11.05
N HIS A 75 -13.96 -6.12 -10.89
CA HIS A 75 -13.07 -4.94 -10.90
C HIS A 75 -12.04 -4.99 -12.04
N ARG A 76 -11.76 -3.83 -12.64
CA ARG A 76 -10.72 -3.69 -13.69
C ARG A 76 -9.33 -3.71 -13.06
N THR A 77 -8.55 -4.74 -13.34
CA THR A 77 -7.21 -4.96 -12.77
C THR A 77 -6.17 -5.21 -13.85
N VAL A 78 -4.89 -4.99 -13.54
CA VAL A 78 -3.77 -5.20 -14.48
C VAL A 78 -3.74 -6.65 -14.97
N VAL A 79 -3.84 -7.63 -14.07
CA VAL A 79 -3.88 -9.06 -14.43
C VAL A 79 -5.10 -9.39 -15.28
N GLY A 80 -6.29 -8.91 -14.94
CA GLY A 80 -7.51 -9.19 -15.70
C GLY A 80 -7.45 -8.70 -17.15
N VAL A 81 -7.01 -7.45 -17.36
CA VAL A 81 -6.87 -6.87 -18.71
C VAL A 81 -5.77 -7.57 -19.53
N LEU A 82 -4.66 -7.98 -18.88
CA LEU A 82 -3.66 -8.82 -19.55
C LEU A 82 -4.19 -10.21 -19.91
N GLN A 83 -4.91 -10.89 -19.01
CA GLN A 83 -5.54 -12.18 -19.28
C GLN A 83 -6.53 -12.09 -20.45
N GLU A 84 -7.33 -11.03 -20.51
CA GLU A 84 -8.26 -10.78 -21.63
C GLU A 84 -7.52 -10.54 -22.97
N ALA A 85 -6.43 -9.77 -22.96
CA ALA A 85 -5.61 -9.53 -24.15
C ALA A 85 -4.92 -10.80 -24.66
N PHE A 86 -4.37 -11.63 -23.77
CA PHE A 86 -3.84 -12.95 -24.12
C PHE A 86 -4.94 -13.90 -24.60
N HIS A 87 -6.12 -13.88 -23.98
CA HIS A 87 -7.25 -14.70 -24.40
C HIS A 87 -7.71 -14.36 -25.83
N LYS A 88 -7.81 -13.06 -26.17
CA LYS A 88 -8.11 -12.60 -27.53
C LYS A 88 -7.06 -12.99 -28.56
N PHE A 89 -5.78 -13.01 -28.17
CA PHE A 89 -4.67 -13.42 -29.04
C PHE A 89 -4.67 -14.93 -29.30
N ILE A 90 -4.64 -15.75 -28.25
CA ILE A 90 -4.46 -17.20 -28.36
C ILE A 90 -5.79 -17.92 -28.69
N GLY A 91 -6.89 -17.48 -28.08
CA GLY A 91 -8.23 -18.10 -28.18
C GLY A 91 -8.62 -18.97 -26.98
N GLN A 92 -7.75 -19.12 -25.99
CA GLN A 92 -7.98 -19.89 -24.75
C GLN A 92 -7.61 -19.04 -23.52
N PRO A 93 -8.18 -19.28 -22.33
CA PRO A 93 -7.79 -18.57 -21.12
C PRO A 93 -6.34 -18.89 -20.73
N VAL A 94 -5.65 -17.93 -20.11
CA VAL A 94 -4.29 -18.09 -19.58
C VAL A 94 -4.22 -17.64 -18.12
N THR A 95 -3.25 -18.15 -17.37
CA THR A 95 -2.96 -17.68 -16.00
C THR A 95 -1.73 -16.78 -16.02
N ILE A 96 -1.78 -15.63 -15.32
CA ILE A 96 -0.70 -14.65 -15.30
C ILE A 96 -0.28 -14.39 -13.85
N CYS A 97 1.00 -14.63 -13.57
CA CYS A 97 1.57 -14.50 -12.22
C CYS A 97 2.62 -13.39 -12.18
N LEU A 98 2.27 -12.29 -11.49
CA LEU A 98 3.12 -11.11 -11.29
C LEU A 98 4.28 -11.38 -10.31
N SER A 99 5.39 -10.68 -10.54
CA SER A 99 6.54 -10.62 -9.64
C SER A 99 6.28 -9.77 -8.40
N SER A 100 5.43 -8.75 -8.53
CA SER A 100 5.11 -7.75 -7.50
C SER A 100 3.66 -7.30 -7.63
N ARG A 101 2.91 -7.32 -6.52
CA ARG A 101 1.57 -6.71 -6.43
C ARG A 101 1.70 -5.20 -6.27
N THR A 102 0.71 -4.45 -6.77
CA THR A 102 0.59 -2.99 -6.58
C THR A 102 -0.86 -2.64 -6.26
N ASP A 103 -1.06 -1.72 -5.33
CA ASP A 103 -2.38 -1.31 -4.84
C ASP A 103 -3.17 -0.52 -5.90
N ALA A 104 -4.46 -0.28 -5.66
CA ALA A 104 -5.26 0.63 -6.48
C ALA A 104 -4.63 2.02 -6.52
N GLY A 105 -4.48 2.58 -7.72
CA GLY A 105 -3.80 3.86 -7.93
C GLY A 105 -2.28 3.80 -8.07
N VAL A 106 -1.61 2.69 -7.74
CA VAL A 106 -0.13 2.58 -7.81
C VAL A 106 0.32 2.21 -9.22
N HIS A 107 1.24 2.99 -9.78
CA HIS A 107 1.73 2.88 -11.15
C HIS A 107 2.87 1.85 -11.28
N ALA A 108 3.22 1.48 -12.51
CA ALA A 108 4.48 0.79 -12.79
C ALA A 108 5.14 1.31 -14.07
N LEU A 109 6.45 1.53 -14.00
CA LEU A 109 7.33 1.74 -15.16
C LEU A 109 7.89 0.41 -15.67
N SER A 110 8.09 -0.56 -14.77
CA SER A 110 8.42 -1.93 -15.14
C SER A 110 8.00 -2.90 -14.03
N ASN A 111 6.75 -3.40 -14.12
CA ASN A 111 6.37 -4.63 -13.45
C ASN A 111 6.66 -5.82 -14.39
N VAL A 112 6.81 -7.00 -13.82
CA VAL A 112 7.11 -8.22 -14.56
C VAL A 112 6.12 -9.31 -14.16
N CYS A 113 5.57 -10.04 -15.13
CA CYS A 113 4.85 -11.28 -14.91
C CYS A 113 5.43 -12.42 -15.75
N HIS A 114 4.93 -13.63 -15.50
CA HIS A 114 5.05 -14.72 -16.45
C HIS A 114 3.67 -15.31 -16.76
N VAL A 115 3.59 -15.95 -17.92
CA VAL A 115 2.39 -16.55 -18.49
C VAL A 115 2.77 -17.80 -19.27
N ASP A 116 1.99 -18.86 -19.12
CA ASP A 116 2.13 -20.08 -19.94
C ASP A 116 1.19 -20.01 -21.14
N VAL A 117 1.73 -20.26 -22.33
CA VAL A 117 0.99 -20.21 -23.59
C VAL A 117 1.27 -21.49 -24.38
N GLU A 118 0.19 -22.20 -24.68
CA GLU A 118 0.14 -23.29 -25.65
C GLU A 118 -0.48 -22.75 -26.94
N ARG A 119 0.01 -23.17 -28.11
CA ARG A 119 -0.43 -22.63 -29.40
C ARG A 119 -1.22 -23.69 -30.18
N ILE A 120 -2.54 -23.66 -30.08
CA ILE A 120 -3.40 -24.64 -30.76
C ILE A 120 -3.74 -24.19 -32.20
N SER A 121 -3.74 -25.15 -33.14
CA SER A 121 -4.08 -24.93 -34.54
C SER A 121 -5.57 -24.66 -34.75
N LYS A 122 -5.93 -23.43 -35.14
CA LYS A 122 -7.31 -23.06 -35.50
C LYS A 122 -7.86 -23.80 -36.74
N ARG A 123 -7.02 -24.53 -37.48
CA ARG A 123 -7.41 -25.36 -38.65
C ARG A 123 -7.57 -26.85 -38.31
N LYS A 124 -6.95 -27.33 -37.24
CA LYS A 124 -7.07 -28.71 -36.75
C LYS A 124 -7.11 -28.68 -35.21
N PRO A 125 -8.31 -28.70 -34.60
CA PRO A 125 -8.43 -28.77 -33.14
C PRO A 125 -7.60 -29.93 -32.56
N GLY A 126 -6.77 -29.64 -31.56
CA GLY A 126 -5.84 -30.61 -30.94
C GLY A 126 -4.43 -30.68 -31.55
N GLU A 127 -4.17 -30.09 -32.71
CA GLU A 127 -2.80 -29.94 -33.25
C GLU A 127 -2.09 -28.78 -32.53
N VAL A 128 -1.07 -29.10 -31.71
CA VAL A 128 -0.22 -28.11 -31.04
C VAL A 128 0.90 -27.66 -31.99
N LEU A 129 1.04 -26.35 -32.15
CA LEU A 129 1.96 -25.70 -33.07
C LEU A 129 3.23 -25.18 -32.35
N PRO A 130 4.35 -24.95 -33.06
CA PRO A 130 5.54 -24.36 -32.47
C PRO A 130 5.26 -23.02 -31.77
N PRO A 131 5.85 -22.74 -30.58
CA PRO A 131 5.62 -21.50 -29.84
C PRO A 131 5.77 -20.22 -30.66
N HIS A 132 5.11 -19.15 -30.22
CA HIS A 132 5.25 -17.84 -30.83
C HIS A 132 6.64 -17.23 -30.53
N GLU A 133 7.23 -16.52 -31.50
CA GLU A 133 8.38 -15.68 -31.20
C GLU A 133 8.00 -14.57 -30.21
N PRO A 134 8.85 -14.21 -29.24
CA PRO A 134 8.51 -13.20 -28.23
C PRO A 134 8.10 -11.83 -28.82
N ALA A 135 8.69 -11.44 -29.95
CA ALA A 135 8.32 -10.22 -30.67
C ALA A 135 6.88 -10.26 -31.22
N VAL A 136 6.41 -11.43 -31.66
CA VAL A 136 5.02 -11.66 -32.11
C VAL A 136 4.06 -11.57 -30.92
N VAL A 137 4.41 -12.20 -29.78
CA VAL A 137 3.62 -12.12 -28.54
C VAL A 137 3.45 -10.66 -28.10
N ARG A 138 4.56 -9.89 -28.01
CA ARG A 138 4.53 -8.46 -27.66
C ARG A 138 3.61 -7.66 -28.58
N LYS A 139 3.77 -7.82 -29.90
CA LYS A 139 2.98 -7.07 -30.90
C LYS A 139 1.49 -7.42 -30.82
N ALA A 140 1.16 -8.71 -30.69
CA ALA A 140 -0.23 -9.17 -30.68
C ALA A 140 -0.96 -8.79 -29.37
N VAL A 141 -0.31 -8.92 -28.22
CA VAL A 141 -0.91 -8.51 -26.93
C VAL A 141 -1.11 -7.00 -26.89
N ASN A 142 -0.11 -6.19 -27.30
CA ASN A 142 -0.26 -4.73 -27.34
C ASN A 142 -1.39 -4.27 -28.27
N HIS A 143 -1.64 -4.96 -29.39
CA HIS A 143 -2.78 -4.64 -30.26
C HIS A 143 -4.13 -4.71 -29.54
N PHE A 144 -4.31 -5.62 -28.57
CA PHE A 144 -5.53 -5.70 -27.77
C PHE A 144 -5.56 -4.74 -26.58
N LEU A 145 -4.39 -4.32 -26.06
CA LEU A 145 -4.28 -3.31 -24.99
C LEU A 145 -4.46 -1.85 -25.49
N GLN A 146 -4.11 -1.60 -26.75
CA GLN A 146 -4.15 -0.27 -27.39
C GLN A 146 -5.51 0.43 -27.37
N LYS A 147 -6.62 -0.28 -27.15
CA LYS A 147 -7.98 0.31 -27.11
C LYS A 147 -8.14 1.38 -26.02
N GLU A 148 -7.50 1.19 -24.86
CA GLU A 148 -7.57 2.15 -23.75
C GLU A 148 -6.23 2.83 -23.45
N GLY A 149 -5.10 2.22 -23.81
CA GLY A 149 -3.77 2.83 -23.67
C GLY A 149 -3.23 2.95 -22.23
N ASP A 150 -4.00 2.55 -21.22
CA ASP A 150 -3.62 2.60 -19.79
C ASP A 150 -2.46 1.64 -19.40
N ILE A 151 -2.08 0.71 -20.29
CA ILE A 151 -1.16 -0.40 -20.05
C ILE A 151 -0.46 -0.85 -21.35
N MET A 152 0.82 -1.21 -21.28
CA MET A 152 1.60 -1.72 -22.42
C MET A 152 2.60 -2.82 -22.01
N VAL A 153 2.79 -3.82 -22.87
CA VAL A 153 3.90 -4.78 -22.80
C VAL A 153 5.15 -4.20 -23.46
N THR A 154 6.22 -4.04 -22.69
CA THR A 154 7.46 -3.39 -23.14
C THR A 154 8.47 -4.41 -23.68
N ASP A 155 8.64 -5.55 -23.00
CA ASP A 155 9.54 -6.64 -23.39
C ASP A 155 8.90 -8.02 -23.15
N VAL A 156 9.29 -9.02 -23.95
CA VAL A 156 8.84 -10.41 -23.82
C VAL A 156 10.01 -11.33 -24.11
N ARG A 157 10.19 -12.39 -23.31
CA ARG A 157 11.26 -13.40 -23.50
C ARG A 157 10.74 -14.79 -23.21
N SER A 158 11.16 -15.79 -23.98
CA SER A 158 10.94 -17.20 -23.61
C SER A 158 11.81 -17.56 -22.41
N VAL A 159 11.26 -18.28 -21.43
CA VAL A 159 11.99 -18.74 -20.23
C VAL A 159 11.69 -20.22 -19.96
N PRO A 160 12.51 -20.93 -19.15
CA PRO A 160 12.22 -22.30 -18.74
C PRO A 160 10.89 -22.43 -17.98
N ALA A 161 10.24 -23.59 -18.08
CA ALA A 161 8.95 -23.84 -17.42
C ALA A 161 9.00 -23.69 -15.88
N HIS A 162 10.15 -23.95 -15.25
CA HIS A 162 10.37 -23.77 -13.81
C HIS A 162 10.65 -22.30 -13.40
N PHE A 163 10.62 -21.34 -14.33
CA PHE A 163 10.81 -19.92 -13.98
C PHE A 163 9.56 -19.36 -13.32
N HIS A 164 9.67 -18.81 -12.10
CA HIS A 164 8.57 -18.13 -11.41
C HIS A 164 8.90 -16.65 -11.14
N ALA A 165 8.11 -15.73 -11.70
CA ALA A 165 8.44 -14.29 -11.69
C ALA A 165 8.52 -13.66 -10.28
N ARG A 166 7.77 -14.17 -9.29
CA ARG A 166 7.83 -13.69 -7.89
C ARG A 166 9.10 -14.14 -7.17
N PHE A 167 9.47 -15.42 -7.31
CA PHE A 167 10.56 -16.04 -6.56
C PHE A 167 11.93 -15.82 -7.21
N LYS A 168 12.00 -15.63 -8.54
CA LYS A 168 13.26 -15.28 -9.23
C LYS A 168 13.57 -13.78 -9.22
N ALA A 169 12.69 -12.93 -8.68
CA ALA A 169 12.93 -11.51 -8.47
C ALA A 169 13.73 -11.28 -7.17
N GLN A 170 14.95 -10.75 -7.32
CA GLN A 170 15.91 -10.50 -6.25
C GLN A 170 15.67 -9.17 -5.53
N GLU A 171 15.29 -8.13 -6.26
CA GLU A 171 15.10 -6.77 -5.75
C GLU A 171 13.94 -6.08 -6.50
N ARG A 172 13.15 -5.27 -5.79
CA ARG A 172 12.18 -4.34 -6.34
C ARG A 172 12.65 -2.92 -6.01
N THR A 173 12.65 -2.03 -7.00
CA THR A 173 12.86 -0.59 -6.81
C THR A 173 11.55 0.14 -7.03
N TYR A 174 11.11 0.89 -6.03
CA TYR A 174 9.99 1.82 -6.10
C TYR A 174 10.50 3.26 -6.14
N PHE A 175 9.81 4.11 -6.89
CA PHE A 175 9.98 5.55 -6.87
C PHE A 175 8.68 6.19 -6.36
N TYR A 176 8.80 7.16 -5.46
CA TYR A 176 7.69 8.00 -5.05
C TYR A 176 7.95 9.45 -5.45
N ARG A 177 7.03 10.06 -6.18
CA ARG A 177 7.17 11.40 -6.74
C ARG A 177 6.33 12.42 -5.97
N LEU A 178 7.02 13.43 -5.42
CA LEU A 178 6.42 14.60 -4.76
C LEU A 178 6.65 15.83 -5.63
N LEU A 179 5.62 16.67 -5.75
CA LEU A 179 5.69 18.00 -6.33
C LEU A 179 5.39 19.01 -5.23
N ILE A 180 6.30 19.97 -5.06
CA ILE A 180 6.39 20.84 -3.88
C ILE A 180 6.24 22.30 -4.31
N GLY A 181 5.40 23.04 -3.59
CA GLY A 181 5.25 24.48 -3.72
C GLY A 181 3.78 24.94 -3.69
N PRO A 182 3.53 26.23 -3.38
CA PRO A 182 2.21 26.76 -3.03
C PRO A 182 1.24 26.89 -4.21
N GLU A 183 1.72 26.81 -5.46
CA GLU A 183 0.88 26.87 -6.66
C GLU A 183 -0.06 25.66 -6.75
N LEU A 184 -1.24 25.85 -7.36
CA LEU A 184 -2.12 24.72 -7.70
C LEU A 184 -1.41 23.73 -8.64
N LEU A 185 -1.57 22.43 -8.38
CA LEU A 185 -1.02 21.35 -9.20
C LEU A 185 -1.40 21.50 -10.68
N SER A 186 -0.49 21.14 -11.59
CA SER A 186 -0.78 21.14 -13.02
C SER A 186 -1.73 20.00 -13.43
N THR A 187 -2.64 20.25 -14.37
CA THR A 187 -3.53 19.21 -14.94
C THR A 187 -2.73 18.06 -15.57
N PHE A 188 -1.51 18.33 -16.06
CA PHE A 188 -0.59 17.32 -16.57
C PHE A 188 0.14 16.49 -15.49
N GLU A 189 0.00 16.87 -14.22
CA GLU A 189 0.64 16.23 -13.06
C GLU A 189 -0.36 15.61 -12.09
N LYS A 190 -1.65 15.95 -12.25
CA LYS A 190 -2.77 15.26 -11.58
C LYS A 190 -2.64 13.76 -11.83
N ASP A 191 -2.86 12.98 -10.76
CA ASP A 191 -2.85 11.51 -10.79
C ASP A 191 -1.49 10.92 -11.27
N ARG A 192 -0.38 11.67 -11.07
CA ARG A 192 1.02 11.28 -11.38
C ARG A 192 2.07 11.75 -10.35
N ALA A 193 1.64 12.34 -9.24
CA ALA A 193 2.49 12.80 -8.14
C ALA A 193 1.63 13.09 -6.90
N TRP A 194 2.26 13.16 -5.72
CA TRP A 194 1.68 13.84 -4.56
C TRP A 194 2.05 15.32 -4.60
N HIS A 195 1.07 16.21 -4.67
CA HIS A 195 1.28 17.64 -4.43
C HIS A 195 1.33 17.94 -2.94
N VAL A 196 2.37 18.66 -2.51
CA VAL A 196 2.55 19.23 -1.19
C VAL A 196 2.69 20.75 -1.37
N SER A 197 1.87 21.52 -0.67
CA SER A 197 1.87 23.00 -0.76
C SER A 197 2.95 23.66 0.10
N GLU A 198 3.35 22.96 1.16
CA GLU A 198 4.39 23.32 2.10
C GLU A 198 5.77 23.07 1.48
N GLU A 199 6.77 23.91 1.78
CA GLU A 199 8.17 23.58 1.50
C GLU A 199 8.62 22.39 2.36
N LEU A 200 9.58 21.62 1.85
CA LEU A 200 10.15 20.47 2.54
C LEU A 200 11.67 20.64 2.73
N ASP A 201 12.17 20.41 3.94
CA ASP A 201 13.60 20.31 4.21
C ASP A 201 14.15 18.97 3.70
N LEU A 202 14.75 19.02 2.51
CA LEU A 202 15.43 17.89 1.88
C LEU A 202 16.54 17.28 2.77
N VAL A 203 17.24 18.09 3.58
CA VAL A 203 18.36 17.61 4.40
C VAL A 203 17.84 16.77 5.57
N SER A 204 16.86 17.26 6.32
CA SER A 204 16.22 16.46 7.38
C SER A 204 15.57 15.18 6.83
N MET A 205 14.96 15.23 5.64
CA MET A 205 14.47 14.03 4.97
C MET A 205 15.59 13.04 4.59
N GLN A 206 16.76 13.54 4.14
CA GLN A 206 17.92 12.70 3.83
C GLN A 206 18.53 12.04 5.07
N GLU A 207 18.60 12.75 6.20
CA GLU A 207 19.04 12.15 7.48
C GLU A 207 18.03 11.11 7.98
N ALA A 208 16.73 11.38 7.90
CA ALA A 208 15.67 10.41 8.22
C ALA A 208 15.72 9.13 7.35
N CYS A 209 16.09 9.26 6.07
CA CYS A 209 16.31 8.10 5.21
C CYS A 209 17.41 7.16 5.75
N LYS A 210 18.51 7.71 6.30
CA LYS A 210 19.63 6.90 6.83
C LYS A 210 19.23 6.02 8.02
N VAL A 211 18.33 6.51 8.87
CA VAL A 211 17.79 5.75 10.03
C VAL A 211 16.99 4.53 9.57
N LEU A 212 16.27 4.65 8.45
CA LEU A 212 15.35 3.63 7.95
C LEU A 212 16.03 2.59 7.02
N VAL A 213 17.23 2.87 6.50
CA VAL A 213 18.05 1.91 5.74
C VAL A 213 18.59 0.82 6.67
N GLY A 214 18.73 -0.41 6.17
CA GLY A 214 19.24 -1.55 6.92
C GLY A 214 18.17 -2.59 7.28
N HIS A 215 18.46 -3.46 8.25
CA HIS A 215 17.60 -4.58 8.62
C HIS A 215 16.84 -4.29 9.93
N HIS A 216 15.52 -4.13 9.83
CA HIS A 216 14.68 -3.63 10.93
C HIS A 216 13.35 -4.37 11.05
N ASP A 217 12.72 -4.26 12.22
CA ASP A 217 11.31 -4.62 12.44
C ASP A 217 10.43 -3.49 11.90
N PHE A 218 9.85 -3.68 10.71
CA PHE A 218 9.00 -2.67 10.06
C PHE A 218 7.53 -2.76 10.49
N SER A 219 7.20 -3.24 11.69
CA SER A 219 5.82 -3.32 12.19
C SER A 219 5.11 -1.96 12.25
N SER A 220 5.81 -0.86 12.52
CA SER A 220 5.25 0.51 12.42
C SER A 220 4.90 0.93 10.99
N PHE A 221 5.44 0.22 9.99
CA PHE A 221 5.25 0.45 8.56
C PHE A 221 4.50 -0.72 7.90
N ARG A 222 3.68 -1.46 8.68
CA ARG A 222 2.91 -2.64 8.26
C ARG A 222 1.41 -2.39 8.39
N ALA A 223 0.70 -2.26 7.27
CA ALA A 223 -0.75 -2.11 7.31
C ALA A 223 -1.49 -3.40 7.74
N SER A 224 -2.67 -3.21 8.34
CA SER A 224 -3.64 -4.28 8.63
C SER A 224 -3.97 -5.09 7.38
N GLY A 225 -4.09 -6.41 7.51
CA GLY A 225 -4.27 -7.33 6.38
C GLY A 225 -2.95 -7.76 5.69
N CYS A 226 -1.79 -7.29 6.15
CA CYS A 226 -0.50 -7.76 5.63
C CYS A 226 -0.27 -9.26 5.92
N GLN A 227 -0.28 -10.09 4.88
CA GLN A 227 -0.12 -11.55 4.92
C GLN A 227 1.31 -12.05 5.21
N ALA A 228 2.27 -11.17 5.49
CA ALA A 228 3.67 -11.56 5.71
C ALA A 228 3.86 -12.28 7.06
N LYS A 229 4.50 -13.46 7.05
CA LYS A 229 4.81 -14.25 8.27
C LYS A 229 5.65 -13.43 9.27
N SER A 230 6.73 -12.77 8.81
CA SER A 230 7.58 -11.87 9.61
C SER A 230 7.46 -10.39 9.19
N PRO A 231 7.50 -9.42 10.14
CA PRO A 231 7.62 -7.98 9.85
C PRO A 231 9.07 -7.50 9.60
N PHE A 232 10.08 -8.34 9.85
CA PHE A 232 11.46 -7.96 9.61
C PHE A 232 11.72 -7.83 8.11
N ARG A 233 12.35 -6.73 7.68
CA ARG A 233 12.84 -6.54 6.32
C ARG A 233 14.19 -5.87 6.32
N THR A 234 14.97 -6.15 5.28
CA THR A 234 16.11 -5.31 4.90
C THR A 234 15.61 -4.26 3.92
N LEU A 235 16.09 -3.02 4.06
CA LEU A 235 15.87 -1.94 3.12
C LEU A 235 17.24 -1.52 2.56
N GLU A 236 17.60 -2.13 1.44
CA GLU A 236 18.88 -1.96 0.72
C GLU A 236 19.06 -0.57 0.09
N GLU A 237 17.99 0.23 0.04
CA GLU A 237 18.03 1.67 -0.26
C GLU A 237 16.78 2.38 0.25
N LEU A 238 16.99 3.53 0.89
CA LEU A 238 16.01 4.60 0.98
C LEU A 238 16.77 5.91 0.74
N SER A 239 16.37 6.68 -0.26
CA SER A 239 17.03 7.94 -0.63
C SER A 239 15.99 8.95 -1.10
N VAL A 240 16.29 10.25 -0.99
CA VAL A 240 15.45 11.33 -1.52
C VAL A 240 16.31 12.37 -2.20
N LEU A 241 15.94 12.74 -3.42
CA LEU A 241 16.68 13.66 -4.27
C LEU A 241 15.72 14.66 -4.94
N GLU A 242 16.14 15.91 -5.02
CA GLU A 242 15.51 16.88 -5.91
C GLU A 242 15.93 16.60 -7.36
N VAL A 243 14.97 16.59 -8.28
CA VAL A 243 15.15 16.28 -9.69
C VAL A 243 14.39 17.28 -10.57
N VAL A 244 14.76 17.38 -11.85
CA VAL A 244 13.99 18.16 -12.82
C VAL A 244 12.66 17.46 -13.10
N SER A 245 11.53 18.15 -12.91
CA SER A 245 10.21 17.57 -13.20
C SER A 245 10.04 17.25 -14.68
N THR A 246 9.53 16.05 -14.99
CA THR A 246 9.21 15.60 -16.35
C THR A 246 7.69 15.58 -16.58
N PRO A 247 7.17 16.02 -17.74
CA PRO A 247 7.90 16.47 -18.93
C PRO A 247 8.56 17.85 -18.75
N TYR A 248 9.87 17.92 -19.04
CA TYR A 248 10.64 19.16 -18.93
C TYR A 248 10.46 20.00 -20.20
N PHE A 249 9.80 21.13 -20.06
CA PHE A 249 9.74 22.18 -21.08
C PHE A 249 10.61 23.36 -20.62
N PRO A 250 11.69 23.73 -21.33
CA PRO A 250 12.48 24.90 -20.98
C PRO A 250 11.65 26.17 -21.14
N SER A 251 11.73 27.03 -20.14
CA SER A 251 11.07 28.33 -20.07
C SER A 251 11.68 29.33 -21.07
N ILE A 252 11.01 30.46 -21.24
CA ILE A 252 11.46 31.53 -22.13
C ILE A 252 12.79 32.11 -21.60
N THR A 253 12.88 32.39 -20.29
CA THR A 253 14.09 32.94 -19.66
C THR A 253 15.28 31.98 -19.69
N GLU A 254 15.09 30.67 -19.46
CA GLU A 254 16.15 29.66 -19.64
C GLU A 254 16.63 29.59 -21.10
N ARG A 255 15.73 29.79 -22.07
CA ARG A 255 16.09 29.82 -23.49
C ARG A 255 16.88 31.07 -23.87
N GLU A 256 16.52 32.23 -23.31
CA GLU A 256 17.21 33.51 -23.55
C GLU A 256 18.62 33.53 -22.92
N GLN A 257 18.77 32.95 -21.72
CA GLN A 257 20.08 32.75 -21.08
C GLN A 257 20.96 31.77 -21.89
N ASN A 258 20.40 30.66 -22.36
CA ASN A 258 21.11 29.73 -23.27
C ASN A 258 21.29 30.28 -24.70
N SER A 259 20.73 31.44 -25.04
CA SER A 259 21.00 32.14 -26.31
C SER A 259 22.09 33.21 -26.18
N SER A 260 22.42 33.63 -24.95
CA SER A 260 23.50 34.57 -24.65
C SER A 260 24.80 33.84 -24.27
N ASN A 261 24.70 32.69 -23.61
CA ASN A 261 25.81 31.75 -23.41
C ASN A 261 25.86 30.74 -24.57
N GLY A 262 26.78 30.91 -25.51
CA GLY A 262 26.81 30.23 -26.82
C GLY A 262 27.19 28.74 -26.84
N GLU A 263 26.71 27.92 -25.91
CA GLU A 263 26.90 26.46 -25.92
C GLU A 263 25.65 25.71 -26.40
N GLY A 264 25.75 25.03 -27.55
CA GLY A 264 24.64 24.31 -28.18
C GLY A 264 24.29 22.98 -27.49
N PRO A 265 23.00 22.56 -27.47
CA PRO A 265 22.50 21.50 -26.59
C PRO A 265 22.75 20.05 -27.08
N HIS A 266 23.97 19.72 -27.53
CA HIS A 266 24.32 18.37 -28.00
C HIS A 266 25.72 17.89 -27.57
N SER A 267 25.91 17.60 -26.28
CA SER A 267 27.04 16.76 -25.81
C SER A 267 26.72 16.00 -24.50
N PHE A 268 25.90 14.95 -24.61
CA PHE A 268 25.82 13.89 -23.58
C PHE A 268 26.33 12.58 -24.18
N HIS A 269 27.66 12.45 -24.32
CA HIS A 269 28.27 11.20 -24.72
C HIS A 269 29.54 10.86 -23.94
N ASN A 270 29.46 9.74 -23.21
CA ASN A 270 30.56 8.88 -22.77
C ASN A 270 31.88 9.54 -22.29
N LYS A 271 31.95 9.81 -20.98
CA LYS A 271 33.18 9.57 -20.20
C LYS A 271 32.84 9.07 -18.79
N CYS A 272 32.85 7.76 -18.61
CA CYS A 272 32.84 7.13 -17.29
C CYS A 272 34.19 6.45 -17.04
N LYS A 273 35.02 7.05 -16.18
CA LYS A 273 35.98 6.36 -15.32
C LYS A 273 36.59 7.31 -14.28
N THR A 274 36.66 6.82 -13.04
CA THR A 274 37.58 7.22 -11.95
C THR A 274 37.71 8.72 -11.63
N GLY A 275 37.09 9.13 -10.53
CA GLY A 275 37.23 10.46 -9.92
C GLY A 275 35.91 10.90 -9.33
N LEU A 276 35.82 11.03 -8.00
CA LEU A 276 34.63 11.52 -7.30
C LEU A 276 34.62 13.06 -7.32
N PRO A 277 33.61 13.72 -7.88
CA PRO A 277 33.33 15.11 -7.61
C PRO A 277 32.23 15.20 -6.55
N THR A 278 32.58 15.52 -5.31
CA THR A 278 31.63 16.07 -4.33
C THR A 278 31.23 17.48 -4.79
N GLY A 279 30.34 17.53 -5.78
CA GLY A 279 29.85 18.75 -6.41
C GLY A 279 28.36 18.91 -6.18
N SER A 280 27.99 19.79 -5.26
CA SER A 280 26.63 20.31 -5.17
C SER A 280 26.25 20.92 -6.52
N ILE A 281 25.20 20.41 -7.16
CA ILE A 281 24.54 21.14 -8.26
C ILE A 281 23.75 22.28 -7.61
N SER A 282 24.48 23.34 -7.25
CA SER A 282 23.91 24.60 -6.83
C SER A 282 23.25 25.25 -8.05
N ASN A 283 21.97 24.93 -8.27
CA ASN A 283 21.13 25.67 -9.20
C ASN A 283 21.21 27.15 -8.83
N GLY A 284 21.79 27.96 -9.73
CA GLY A 284 22.09 29.38 -9.53
C GLY A 284 20.85 30.29 -9.53
N ILE A 285 19.72 29.82 -9.01
CA ILE A 285 18.61 30.68 -8.62
C ILE A 285 19.02 31.30 -7.29
N MET A 286 19.56 32.52 -7.37
CA MET A 286 19.84 33.34 -6.19
C MET A 286 18.63 33.36 -5.26
N ALA A 287 18.86 33.14 -3.96
CA ALA A 287 17.89 33.40 -2.92
C ALA A 287 17.72 34.92 -2.72
N GLY A 288 17.22 35.59 -3.77
CA GLY A 288 16.74 36.97 -3.70
C GLY A 288 15.62 37.05 -2.67
N GLY A 289 15.72 38.05 -1.80
CA GLY A 289 14.94 38.09 -0.57
C GLY A 289 13.43 38.08 -0.77
N LEU A 290 12.74 37.63 0.27
CA LEU A 290 11.33 37.94 0.53
C LEU A 290 11.08 39.45 0.26
N ASN A 291 9.94 39.77 -0.38
CA ASN A 291 9.50 41.11 -0.79
C ASN A 291 9.91 41.59 -2.21
N SER A 292 9.45 40.89 -3.25
CA SER A 292 8.72 41.58 -4.32
C SER A 292 7.73 40.64 -5.02
N GLY A 293 6.59 41.19 -5.44
CA GLY A 293 5.68 40.51 -6.36
C GLY A 293 6.19 40.64 -7.78
N THR A 294 7.21 39.85 -8.15
CA THR A 294 7.64 39.75 -9.54
C THR A 294 6.51 39.15 -10.37
N ASP A 295 5.90 39.97 -11.23
CA ASP A 295 5.00 39.50 -12.27
C ASP A 295 5.78 38.55 -13.19
N LEU A 296 5.33 37.30 -13.29
CA LEU A 296 5.94 36.32 -14.19
C LEU A 296 5.52 36.52 -15.65
N GLY A 297 4.57 37.42 -15.91
CA GLY A 297 3.95 37.64 -17.21
C GLY A 297 2.70 36.77 -17.39
N PHE A 298 1.78 37.27 -18.20
CA PHE A 298 0.49 36.63 -18.47
C PHE A 298 0.66 35.17 -18.95
N GLY A 299 0.00 34.25 -18.25
CA GLY A 299 -0.02 32.82 -18.59
C GLY A 299 1.19 32.00 -18.13
N ILE A 300 2.23 32.62 -17.56
CA ILE A 300 3.42 31.92 -17.07
C ILE A 300 3.17 31.40 -15.65
N ARG A 301 3.39 30.09 -15.44
CA ARG A 301 3.24 29.41 -14.14
C ARG A 301 4.61 29.10 -13.55
N ARG A 302 4.76 29.29 -12.24
CA ARG A 302 5.93 28.78 -11.49
C ARG A 302 5.92 27.24 -11.56
N ARG A 303 7.11 26.63 -11.65
CA ARG A 303 7.24 25.17 -11.57
C ARG A 303 7.26 24.74 -10.11
N HIS A 304 6.58 23.64 -9.79
CA HIS A 304 6.81 22.90 -8.55
C HIS A 304 8.22 22.30 -8.54
N ARG A 305 8.87 22.29 -7.37
CA ARG A 305 10.08 21.50 -7.12
C ARG A 305 9.69 20.02 -7.12
N CYS A 306 10.50 19.13 -7.71
CA CYS A 306 10.17 17.72 -7.82
C CYS A 306 11.14 16.88 -6.99
N TYR A 307 10.66 16.26 -5.91
CA TYR A 307 11.46 15.30 -5.14
C TYR A 307 11.06 13.88 -5.54
N VAL A 308 12.07 13.01 -5.73
CA VAL A 308 11.87 11.58 -5.89
C VAL A 308 12.47 10.86 -4.71
N ILE A 309 11.65 10.09 -4.01
CA ILE A 309 12.08 9.13 -2.98
C ILE A 309 12.27 7.78 -3.66
N THR A 310 13.46 7.21 -3.59
CA THR A 310 13.75 5.85 -4.09
C THR A 310 13.76 4.88 -2.92
N ALA A 311 13.05 3.76 -3.03
CA ALA A 311 13.07 2.67 -2.06
C ALA A 311 13.38 1.35 -2.76
N ARG A 312 14.44 0.64 -2.36
CA ARG A 312 14.86 -0.64 -2.97
C ARG A 312 15.04 -1.73 -1.92
N SER A 313 14.40 -2.87 -2.14
CA SER A 313 14.51 -4.06 -1.27
C SER A 313 14.17 -5.34 -2.02
N ARG A 314 14.66 -6.50 -1.54
CA ARG A 314 14.12 -7.82 -1.92
C ARG A 314 12.60 -7.88 -1.82
N SER A 315 11.98 -7.41 -0.72
CA SER A 315 10.52 -7.40 -0.58
C SER A 315 10.02 -6.39 0.44
N PHE A 316 8.80 -5.90 0.24
CA PHE A 316 8.15 -4.91 1.09
C PHE A 316 6.89 -5.48 1.77
N LEU A 317 6.57 -4.97 2.96
CA LEU A 317 5.29 -5.20 3.64
C LEU A 317 4.16 -4.41 2.98
N TYR A 318 2.92 -4.77 3.31
CA TYR A 318 1.73 -4.10 2.78
C TYR A 318 1.71 -2.61 3.21
N HIS A 319 1.56 -1.72 2.22
CA HIS A 319 1.68 -0.27 2.32
C HIS A 319 3.04 0.32 2.78
N GLN A 320 4.09 -0.49 3.01
CA GLN A 320 5.33 -0.04 3.66
C GLN A 320 5.95 1.22 3.03
N VAL A 321 6.14 1.23 1.70
CA VAL A 321 6.74 2.39 1.00
C VAL A 321 5.91 3.66 1.20
N ARG A 322 4.58 3.57 1.23
CA ARG A 322 3.67 4.71 1.39
C ARG A 322 3.62 5.23 2.83
N LEU A 323 3.87 4.37 3.81
CA LEU A 323 4.03 4.75 5.22
C LEU A 323 5.41 5.39 5.47
N LEU A 324 6.48 4.85 4.88
CA LEU A 324 7.82 5.45 4.90
C LEU A 324 7.81 6.87 4.29
N VAL A 325 7.20 7.04 3.12
CA VAL A 325 7.04 8.34 2.46
C VAL A 325 6.18 9.31 3.29
N GLY A 326 5.15 8.83 3.98
CA GLY A 326 4.33 9.65 4.90
C GLY A 326 5.17 10.22 6.05
N VAL A 327 6.01 9.39 6.68
CA VAL A 327 6.92 9.84 7.75
C VAL A 327 7.99 10.80 7.19
N LEU A 328 8.56 10.52 6.03
CA LEU A 328 9.52 11.43 5.37
C LEU A 328 8.89 12.79 5.05
N LYS A 329 7.63 12.86 4.58
CA LYS A 329 6.93 14.14 4.40
C LYS A 329 6.81 14.91 5.71
N SER A 330 6.42 14.24 6.80
CA SER A 330 6.31 14.87 8.12
C SER A 330 7.66 15.37 8.65
N VAL A 331 8.76 14.69 8.38
CA VAL A 331 10.11 15.20 8.69
C VAL A 331 10.43 16.43 7.83
N GLY A 332 10.16 16.39 6.52
CA GLY A 332 10.39 17.52 5.64
C GLY A 332 9.58 18.77 6.00
N THR A 333 8.38 18.61 6.56
CA THR A 333 7.56 19.74 7.06
C THR A 333 7.90 20.16 8.50
N GLY A 334 8.81 19.47 9.18
CA GLY A 334 9.16 19.75 10.57
C GLY A 334 8.13 19.28 11.61
N ASP A 335 7.11 18.51 11.20
CA ASP A 335 6.15 17.88 12.11
C ASP A 335 6.78 16.76 12.96
N LEU A 336 7.88 16.17 12.48
CA LEU A 336 8.69 15.14 13.14
C LEU A 336 10.19 15.46 13.03
N THR A 337 10.96 15.10 14.06
CA THR A 337 12.43 15.14 13.99
C THR A 337 13.00 13.82 13.47
N VAL A 338 14.30 13.81 13.11
CA VAL A 338 15.02 12.57 12.76
C VAL A 338 15.01 11.56 13.91
N SER A 339 15.06 12.02 15.17
CA SER A 339 14.95 11.14 16.36
C SER A 339 13.55 10.55 16.52
N ASP A 340 12.50 11.27 16.07
CA ASP A 340 11.14 10.70 16.05
C ASP A 340 11.01 9.56 15.04
N VAL A 341 11.78 9.54 13.95
CA VAL A 341 11.79 8.42 13.00
C VAL A 341 12.33 7.14 13.66
N GLU A 342 13.42 7.24 14.42
CA GLU A 342 13.95 6.14 15.23
C GLU A 342 12.95 5.71 16.31
N ARG A 343 12.29 6.67 16.97
CA ARG A 343 11.23 6.41 17.97
C ARG A 343 10.03 5.68 17.37
N ILE A 344 9.61 6.05 16.15
CA ILE A 344 8.51 5.40 15.42
C ILE A 344 8.90 3.99 14.99
N LEU A 345 10.12 3.79 14.48
CA LEU A 345 10.63 2.47 14.10
C LEU A 345 10.66 1.53 15.33
N ASN A 346 11.21 2.00 16.44
CA ASN A 346 11.28 1.23 17.70
C ASN A 346 9.91 0.99 18.38
N ALA A 347 8.89 1.82 18.10
CA ALA A 347 7.54 1.67 18.68
C ALA A 347 6.76 0.45 18.14
N ARG A 348 7.16 -0.11 17.00
CA ARG A 348 6.59 -1.32 16.35
C ARG A 348 5.06 -1.32 16.18
N SER A 349 4.43 -0.15 16.12
CA SER A 349 2.98 0.02 15.96
C SER A 349 2.67 1.01 14.85
N ILE A 350 1.77 0.64 13.94
CA ILE A 350 1.30 1.52 12.86
C ILE A 350 0.64 2.81 13.39
N THR A 351 0.12 2.82 14.62
CA THR A 351 -0.44 4.03 15.25
C THR A 351 0.61 5.09 15.57
N ALA A 352 1.91 4.78 15.48
CA ALA A 352 2.99 5.75 15.63
C ALA A 352 3.39 6.43 14.30
N ALA A 353 3.03 5.86 13.15
CA ALA A 353 3.44 6.38 11.84
C ALA A 353 2.55 7.56 11.37
N SER A 354 3.15 8.45 10.58
CA SER A 354 2.43 9.53 9.88
C SER A 354 1.37 8.99 8.91
N PRO A 355 0.37 9.83 8.53
CA PRO A 355 -0.62 9.47 7.52
C PRO A 355 0.01 8.92 6.23
N MET A 356 -0.52 7.80 5.76
CA MET A 356 -0.02 7.09 4.58
C MET A 356 -0.12 7.96 3.31
N ALA A 357 0.98 8.03 2.56
CA ALA A 357 1.04 8.78 1.31
C ALA A 357 0.04 8.28 0.23
N PRO A 358 -0.49 9.15 -0.63
CA PRO A 358 -1.37 8.77 -1.76
C PRO A 358 -0.79 7.67 -2.67
N ALA A 359 -1.65 6.93 -3.36
CA ALA A 359 -1.21 5.85 -4.25
C ALA A 359 -0.61 6.37 -5.58
N CYS A 360 -1.15 7.46 -6.11
CA CYS A 360 -0.78 8.04 -7.41
C CYS A 360 0.59 8.75 -7.45
N GLY A 361 1.27 8.88 -6.31
CA GLY A 361 2.68 9.26 -6.27
C GLY A 361 3.65 8.08 -6.40
N LEU A 362 3.18 6.84 -6.21
CA LEU A 362 4.03 5.64 -6.16
C LEU A 362 4.10 4.91 -7.51
N TYR A 363 5.33 4.57 -7.90
CA TYR A 363 5.67 3.83 -9.11
C TYR A 363 6.53 2.62 -8.75
N LEU A 364 6.15 1.42 -9.20
CA LEU A 364 7.09 0.30 -9.30
C LEU A 364 8.03 0.56 -10.48
N GLY A 365 9.26 0.96 -10.18
CA GLY A 365 10.24 1.39 -11.16
C GLY A 365 10.91 0.23 -11.90
N HIS A 366 11.40 -0.76 -11.16
CA HIS A 366 12.17 -1.88 -11.73
C HIS A 366 12.10 -3.14 -10.86
N VAL A 367 12.12 -4.31 -11.49
CA VAL A 367 12.23 -5.62 -10.83
C VAL A 367 13.46 -6.36 -11.34
N LYS A 368 14.47 -6.51 -10.47
CA LYS A 368 15.72 -7.21 -10.80
C LYS A 368 15.52 -8.72 -10.69
N LEU A 369 15.73 -9.45 -11.78
CA LEU A 369 15.62 -10.91 -11.82
C LEU A 369 16.98 -11.57 -11.70
N ARG A 370 17.05 -12.72 -11.02
CA ARG A 370 18.25 -13.57 -10.98
C ARG A 370 18.47 -14.20 -12.35
N THR A 371 19.38 -13.63 -13.13
CA THR A 371 19.77 -14.18 -14.44
C THR A 371 20.55 -15.48 -14.25
N THR A 372 19.98 -16.60 -14.72
CA THR A 372 20.77 -17.80 -15.03
C THR A 372 21.72 -17.47 -16.18
N PRO A 373 23.03 -17.75 -16.08
CA PRO A 373 23.97 -17.47 -17.16
C PRO A 373 23.67 -18.36 -18.37
N SER A 374 23.05 -17.81 -19.41
CA SER A 374 22.88 -18.50 -20.68
C SER A 374 24.23 -18.76 -21.34
N SER A 375 24.44 -19.96 -21.88
CA SER A 375 25.69 -20.39 -22.51
C SER A 375 26.19 -19.40 -23.56
N LYS A 376 27.37 -18.80 -23.32
CA LYS A 376 28.05 -17.94 -24.31
C LYS A 376 28.39 -18.76 -25.55
N LYS A 377 27.84 -18.41 -26.72
CA LYS A 377 28.37 -18.88 -28.00
C LYS A 377 29.61 -18.08 -28.39
N SER A 378 30.76 -18.65 -28.06
CA SER A 378 32.05 -18.56 -28.78
C SER A 378 32.22 -17.47 -29.85
N SER A 379 33.05 -16.47 -29.55
CA SER A 379 34.03 -15.94 -30.51
C SER A 379 35.29 -15.45 -29.77
N THR A 380 36.46 -15.65 -30.39
CA THR A 380 37.83 -15.50 -29.85
C THR A 380 38.83 -15.56 -31.03
N PRO A 381 40.10 -15.15 -30.90
CA PRO A 381 40.67 -14.09 -30.05
C PRO A 381 41.68 -13.18 -30.80
N ALA A 382 42.15 -12.10 -30.14
CA ALA A 382 43.44 -11.43 -30.36
C ALA A 382 43.72 -10.61 -29.07
N GLU A 383 44.62 -11.02 -28.18
CA GLU A 383 46.10 -10.87 -28.19
C GLU A 383 46.60 -9.62 -27.42
N ILE A 384 47.46 -9.87 -26.40
CA ILE A 384 48.81 -9.27 -26.17
C ILE A 384 48.88 -7.74 -25.88
N SER A 385 49.55 -7.23 -24.83
CA SER A 385 50.31 -7.84 -23.71
C SER A 385 50.54 -6.84 -22.54
N THR A 386 51.32 -7.27 -21.53
CA THR A 386 52.17 -6.45 -20.60
C THR A 386 51.49 -5.39 -19.71
N GLU A 387 51.55 -5.52 -18.37
CA GLU A 387 52.60 -4.98 -17.46
C GLU A 387 52.56 -3.44 -17.28
N SER A 388 52.82 -2.85 -16.12
CA SER A 388 53.56 -3.31 -14.93
C SER A 388 53.02 -2.73 -13.60
N SER A 389 53.60 -3.17 -12.49
CA SER A 389 53.33 -2.76 -11.11
C SER A 389 53.91 -1.40 -10.70
N SER A 390 53.30 -0.71 -9.73
CA SER A 390 53.98 -0.33 -8.48
C SER A 390 53.04 0.31 -7.45
N SER A 391 53.44 0.23 -6.17
CA SER A 391 52.84 0.91 -5.02
C SER A 391 53.56 2.22 -4.71
N THR A 392 53.01 3.05 -3.80
CA THR A 392 53.67 3.55 -2.55
C THR A 392 52.67 4.48 -1.80
N THR A 393 53.04 5.02 -0.64
CA THR A 393 52.19 5.36 0.51
C THR A 393 52.16 6.85 0.91
N SER A 394 51.45 7.11 2.03
CA SER A 394 51.79 8.03 3.14
C SER A 394 51.38 9.52 3.13
N ASN A 395 50.61 9.88 4.19
CA ASN A 395 50.75 11.07 5.08
C ASN A 395 50.42 12.49 4.51
N ASP A 396 50.02 13.52 5.28
CA ASP A 396 49.72 13.63 6.73
C ASP A 396 48.79 14.82 7.11
N SER A 397 48.40 14.86 8.40
CA SER A 397 48.18 16.05 9.26
C SER A 397 47.10 17.15 8.98
N ILE A 398 46.08 17.18 9.86
CA ILE A 398 45.73 18.28 10.82
C ILE A 398 45.56 19.74 10.31
N ASN A 399 44.37 20.33 10.52
CA ASN A 399 44.20 21.48 11.44
C ASN A 399 42.74 21.70 11.94
N LYS A 400 42.57 22.56 12.96
CA LYS A 400 41.29 22.93 13.61
C LYS A 400 40.91 24.40 13.35
N ASN A 401 39.61 24.76 13.47
CA ASN A 401 39.11 25.68 14.52
C ASN A 401 37.60 26.03 14.40
N GLU A 402 37.04 26.48 15.53
CA GLU A 402 35.67 26.92 15.84
C GLU A 402 35.41 28.42 15.47
N PRO A 403 34.22 29.08 15.65
CA PRO A 403 33.23 28.88 16.75
C PRO A 403 31.70 29.03 16.44
N GLU A 404 30.88 28.82 17.48
CA GLU A 404 29.41 28.94 17.51
C GLU A 404 28.86 30.38 17.71
N THR A 405 27.53 30.57 17.52
CA THR A 405 26.68 31.44 18.38
C THR A 405 25.16 31.14 18.18
N PRO A 406 24.27 31.35 19.18
CA PRO A 406 22.94 30.71 19.22
C PRO A 406 21.72 31.63 18.94
N ARG A 407 20.53 31.03 18.72
CA ARG A 407 19.19 31.71 18.77
C ARG A 407 18.08 30.83 19.38
N SER A 408 16.97 31.47 19.75
CA SER A 408 15.93 31.00 20.70
C SER A 408 14.70 30.30 20.07
N PRO A 409 13.93 29.49 20.83
CA PRO A 409 12.79 28.70 20.34
C PRO A 409 11.48 29.48 20.17
N SER A 410 10.59 28.96 19.33
CA SER A 410 9.20 29.42 19.10
C SER A 410 8.16 28.54 19.84
N ARG A 411 6.90 29.01 19.93
CA ARG A 411 5.84 28.39 20.76
C ARG A 411 5.12 27.21 20.09
N PRO A 412 4.65 26.21 20.86
CA PRO A 412 3.80 25.12 20.36
C PRO A 412 2.34 25.55 20.10
N PRO A 413 1.58 24.78 19.28
CA PRO A 413 0.17 25.05 18.97
C PRO A 413 -0.79 24.87 20.16
N THR A 414 -1.99 25.44 20.05
CA THR A 414 -2.95 25.60 21.14
C THR A 414 -3.76 24.34 21.47
N PHE A 415 -4.22 24.26 22.72
CA PHE A 415 -4.92 23.11 23.31
C PHE A 415 -6.16 22.66 22.52
N SER A 416 -6.92 23.60 21.95
CA SER A 416 -8.13 23.33 21.16
C SER A 416 -7.86 22.47 19.91
N GLN A 417 -6.76 22.71 19.21
CA GLN A 417 -6.39 21.93 18.01
C GLN A 417 -6.07 20.47 18.34
N ARG A 418 -5.50 20.21 19.53
CA ARG A 418 -5.23 18.84 20.03
C ARG A 418 -6.50 18.12 20.49
N ALA A 419 -7.45 18.83 21.09
CA ALA A 419 -8.73 18.26 21.50
C ALA A 419 -9.59 17.81 20.30
N ILE A 420 -9.60 18.60 19.21
CA ILE A 420 -10.39 18.31 18.00
C ILE A 420 -9.87 17.04 17.30
N SER A 421 -8.55 16.87 17.14
CA SER A 421 -8.00 15.68 16.47
C SER A 421 -8.28 14.38 17.25
N GLN A 422 -8.08 14.40 18.57
CA GLN A 422 -8.43 13.26 19.45
C GLN A 422 -9.92 12.92 19.39
N THR A 423 -10.78 13.94 19.32
CA THR A 423 -12.24 13.77 19.18
C THR A 423 -12.61 13.07 17.87
N LEU A 424 -12.01 13.47 16.75
CA LEU A 424 -12.29 12.88 15.44
C LEU A 424 -11.92 11.38 15.39
N THR A 425 -10.84 10.97 16.05
CA THR A 425 -10.48 9.54 16.21
C THR A 425 -11.53 8.78 17.03
N SER A 426 -12.12 9.39 18.07
CA SER A 426 -13.21 8.77 18.86
C SER A 426 -14.44 8.48 18.01
N THR A 427 -14.89 9.45 17.20
CA THR A 427 -16.07 9.27 16.34
C THR A 427 -15.85 8.21 15.24
N ALA A 428 -14.62 8.07 14.73
CA ALA A 428 -14.29 7.01 13.77
C ALA A 428 -14.38 5.61 14.40
N ASN A 429 -13.89 5.43 15.63
CA ASN A 429 -14.04 4.17 16.36
C ASN A 429 -15.50 3.86 16.72
N LEU A 430 -16.31 4.90 16.93
CA LEU A 430 -17.73 4.78 17.28
C LEU A 430 -18.60 4.18 16.16
N ALA A 431 -18.20 4.35 14.90
CA ALA A 431 -18.88 3.73 13.76
C ALA A 431 -18.86 2.19 13.83
N ASN A 432 -17.84 1.59 14.47
CA ASN A 432 -17.76 0.14 14.68
C ASN A 432 -18.82 -0.40 15.66
N LEU A 433 -19.54 0.46 16.39
CA LEU A 433 -20.68 0.07 17.24
C LEU A 433 -22.03 0.03 16.48
N LEU A 434 -22.04 0.41 15.20
CA LEU A 434 -23.22 0.27 14.35
C LEU A 434 -23.27 -1.14 13.72
N PRO A 435 -24.45 -1.69 13.43
CA PRO A 435 -24.55 -2.97 12.72
C PRO A 435 -23.85 -2.88 11.35
N THR A 436 -22.83 -3.71 11.14
CA THR A 436 -21.93 -3.64 9.98
C THR A 436 -22.67 -3.68 8.64
N GLY A 437 -23.72 -4.51 8.56
CA GLY A 437 -24.56 -4.61 7.37
C GLY A 437 -25.30 -3.30 7.03
N THR A 438 -25.71 -2.52 8.03
CA THR A 438 -26.42 -1.25 7.84
C THR A 438 -25.46 -0.15 7.37
N LEU A 439 -24.21 -0.14 7.85
CA LEU A 439 -23.17 0.75 7.33
C LEU A 439 -22.74 0.39 5.90
N LEU A 440 -22.60 -0.90 5.58
CA LEU A 440 -22.31 -1.35 4.21
C LEU A 440 -23.46 -1.00 3.25
N ALA A 441 -24.71 -1.23 3.67
CA ALA A 441 -25.89 -0.84 2.90
C ALA A 441 -25.95 0.69 2.70
N PHE A 442 -25.64 1.49 3.71
CA PHE A 442 -25.50 2.95 3.59
C PHE A 442 -24.44 3.34 2.55
N GLN A 443 -23.23 2.78 2.63
CA GLN A 443 -22.13 3.11 1.73
C GLN A 443 -22.41 2.72 0.26
N ILE A 444 -23.11 1.60 0.04
CA ILE A 444 -23.43 1.09 -1.30
C ILE A 444 -24.64 1.81 -1.91
N LEU A 445 -25.69 2.04 -1.14
CA LEU A 445 -26.97 2.55 -1.66
C LEU A 445 -27.01 4.09 -1.73
N THR A 446 -26.30 4.81 -0.85
CA THR A 446 -26.34 6.28 -0.81
C THR A 446 -25.93 6.93 -2.14
N PRO A 447 -24.81 6.58 -2.81
CA PRO A 447 -24.45 7.18 -4.10
C PRO A 447 -25.48 6.92 -5.20
N ILE A 448 -26.16 5.77 -5.16
CA ILE A 448 -27.20 5.37 -6.11
C ILE A 448 -28.48 6.21 -5.88
N PHE A 449 -28.97 6.26 -4.64
CA PHE A 449 -30.22 6.94 -4.30
C PHE A 449 -30.11 8.47 -4.32
N THR A 450 -28.92 9.03 -4.08
CA THR A 450 -28.66 10.48 -4.15
C THR A 450 -28.23 10.97 -5.53
N ASN A 451 -28.09 10.08 -6.52
CA ASN A 451 -27.46 10.40 -7.82
C ASN A 451 -26.09 11.12 -7.65
N ASN A 452 -25.22 10.55 -6.81
CA ASN A 452 -23.93 11.13 -6.41
C ASN A 452 -24.04 12.56 -5.82
N GLY A 453 -25.12 12.84 -5.09
CA GLY A 453 -25.40 14.12 -4.44
C GLY A 453 -26.06 15.18 -5.32
N ALA A 454 -26.35 14.89 -6.60
CA ALA A 454 -27.01 15.81 -7.53
C ALA A 454 -28.55 15.67 -7.48
N CYS A 455 -29.13 15.62 -6.29
CA CYS A 455 -30.53 15.22 -6.09
C CYS A 455 -31.55 16.11 -6.82
N ASP A 456 -32.53 15.44 -7.43
CA ASP A 456 -33.74 15.99 -7.99
C ASP A 456 -34.96 15.75 -7.07
N SER A 457 -36.13 16.19 -7.53
CA SER A 457 -37.40 16.10 -6.78
C SER A 457 -37.85 14.65 -6.50
N ALA A 458 -37.30 13.64 -7.20
CA ALA A 458 -37.62 12.23 -7.00
C ALA A 458 -36.60 11.52 -6.10
N THR A 459 -35.31 11.80 -6.29
CA THR A 459 -34.19 11.18 -5.53
C THR A 459 -34.08 11.70 -4.10
N ALA A 460 -34.43 12.97 -3.83
CA ALA A 460 -34.46 13.51 -2.47
C ALA A 460 -35.40 12.74 -1.53
N PRO A 461 -36.72 12.55 -1.81
CA PRO A 461 -37.59 11.76 -0.95
C PRO A 461 -37.22 10.26 -0.92
N MET A 462 -36.71 9.69 -2.01
CA MET A 462 -36.20 8.31 -2.00
C MET A 462 -34.99 8.15 -1.08
N THR A 463 -34.09 9.13 -1.05
CA THR A 463 -32.96 9.19 -0.09
C THR A 463 -33.48 9.30 1.35
N SER A 464 -34.47 10.15 1.62
CA SER A 464 -35.09 10.25 2.96
C SER A 464 -35.66 8.90 3.43
N VAL A 465 -36.33 8.16 2.55
CA VAL A 465 -36.86 6.82 2.85
C VAL A 465 -35.73 5.82 3.11
N LEU A 466 -34.67 5.83 2.30
CA LEU A 466 -33.49 4.99 2.51
C LEU A 466 -32.85 5.26 3.88
N LEU A 467 -32.60 6.53 4.23
CA LEU A 467 -32.02 6.91 5.52
C LEU A 467 -32.92 6.52 6.70
N ALA A 468 -34.24 6.65 6.57
CA ALA A 468 -35.19 6.21 7.59
C ALA A 468 -35.18 4.68 7.79
N LEU A 469 -35.16 3.90 6.69
CA LEU A 469 -35.07 2.43 6.75
C LEU A 469 -33.74 1.96 7.37
N LEU A 470 -32.63 2.63 7.05
CA LEU A 470 -31.33 2.34 7.65
C LEU A 470 -31.29 2.74 9.14
N ALA A 471 -31.90 3.85 9.54
CA ALA A 471 -32.04 4.21 10.96
C ALA A 471 -32.87 3.17 11.74
N VAL A 472 -33.99 2.69 11.17
CA VAL A 472 -34.77 1.58 11.75
C VAL A 472 -33.97 0.29 11.82
N SER A 473 -33.15 -0.01 10.80
CA SER A 473 -32.22 -1.15 10.82
C SER A 473 -31.18 -1.05 11.95
N CYS A 474 -30.58 0.13 12.16
CA CYS A 474 -29.69 0.38 13.30
C CYS A 474 -30.40 0.15 14.65
N PHE A 475 -31.61 0.70 14.81
CA PHE A 475 -32.41 0.55 16.03
C PHE A 475 -32.76 -0.91 16.34
N LEU A 476 -33.20 -1.68 15.34
CA LEU A 476 -33.54 -3.09 15.48
C LEU A 476 -32.28 -3.96 15.73
N GLY A 477 -31.14 -3.59 15.14
CA GLY A 477 -29.86 -4.29 15.33
C GLY A 477 -29.43 -4.37 16.79
N SER A 478 -29.68 -3.34 17.59
CA SER A 478 -29.34 -3.29 19.03
C SER A 478 -30.12 -4.28 19.90
N PHE A 479 -31.17 -4.92 19.37
CA PHE A 479 -31.91 -6.01 20.03
C PHE A 479 -31.57 -7.40 19.48
N THR A 480 -30.67 -7.48 18.49
CA THR A 480 -30.12 -8.76 18.03
C THR A 480 -29.01 -9.23 18.95
N ASP A 481 -28.92 -10.54 19.11
CA ASP A 481 -27.91 -11.19 19.95
C ASP A 481 -27.50 -12.54 19.34
N SER A 482 -26.41 -13.10 19.84
CA SER A 482 -25.90 -14.41 19.44
C SER A 482 -25.68 -15.30 20.66
N VAL A 483 -25.99 -16.59 20.53
CA VAL A 483 -25.77 -17.58 21.59
C VAL A 483 -25.19 -18.85 21.00
N ARG A 484 -24.16 -19.39 21.67
CA ARG A 484 -23.49 -20.62 21.30
C ARG A 484 -24.16 -21.83 21.96
N SER A 485 -24.46 -22.88 21.19
CA SER A 485 -24.96 -24.16 21.70
C SER A 485 -23.88 -24.86 22.53
N PRO A 486 -24.15 -25.28 23.79
CA PRO A 486 -23.22 -26.07 24.58
C PRO A 486 -23.00 -27.50 24.05
N THR A 487 -23.94 -28.05 23.27
CA THR A 487 -23.88 -29.41 22.74
C THR A 487 -23.13 -29.48 21.40
N ASP A 488 -23.42 -28.53 20.51
CA ASP A 488 -23.01 -28.60 19.10
C ASP A 488 -21.94 -27.55 18.75
N GLY A 489 -21.65 -26.63 19.67
CA GLY A 489 -20.68 -25.53 19.47
C GLY A 489 -21.09 -24.46 18.46
N GLN A 490 -22.21 -24.67 17.73
CA GLN A 490 -22.76 -23.77 16.72
C GLN A 490 -23.34 -22.48 17.36
N VAL A 491 -23.18 -21.35 16.69
CA VAL A 491 -23.75 -20.06 17.09
C VAL A 491 -25.08 -19.83 16.39
N TYR A 492 -26.12 -19.51 17.15
CA TYR A 492 -27.44 -19.14 16.65
C TYR A 492 -27.72 -17.67 16.95
N TYR A 493 -28.37 -16.99 16.00
CA TYR A 493 -28.79 -15.60 16.14
C TYR A 493 -30.25 -15.49 16.56
N GLY A 494 -30.57 -14.43 17.31
CA GLY A 494 -31.93 -14.19 17.76
C GLY A 494 -32.23 -12.73 18.08
N PHE A 495 -33.50 -12.48 18.43
CA PHE A 495 -34.04 -11.17 18.80
C PHE A 495 -34.52 -11.16 20.25
N ALA A 496 -34.16 -10.12 21.00
CA ALA A 496 -34.52 -9.97 22.41
C ALA A 496 -36.00 -9.57 22.58
N THR A 497 -36.79 -10.41 23.26
CA THR A 497 -38.18 -10.10 23.63
C THR A 497 -38.33 -9.90 25.14
N LEU A 498 -39.51 -9.44 25.58
CA LEU A 498 -39.86 -9.34 27.00
C LEU A 498 -39.95 -10.70 27.72
N LYS A 499 -40.16 -11.81 26.97
CA LYS A 499 -40.30 -13.17 27.54
C LYS A 499 -38.99 -13.96 27.56
N GLY A 500 -38.08 -13.64 26.64
CA GLY A 500 -36.78 -14.33 26.42
C GLY A 500 -36.22 -13.96 25.05
N MET A 501 -35.13 -14.58 24.61
CA MET A 501 -34.67 -14.43 23.23
C MET A 501 -35.42 -15.37 22.28
N PHE A 502 -35.82 -14.87 21.11
CA PHE A 502 -36.39 -15.65 20.01
C PHE A 502 -35.28 -15.96 18.99
N LEU A 503 -35.01 -17.24 18.72
CA LEU A 503 -33.98 -17.67 17.75
C LEU A 503 -34.58 -17.82 16.34
N PHE A 504 -33.80 -17.52 15.30
CA PHE A 504 -34.26 -17.63 13.92
C PHE A 504 -34.19 -19.06 13.37
N ASP A 505 -33.04 -19.75 13.56
CA ASP A 505 -32.70 -21.02 12.88
C ASP A 505 -32.58 -22.22 13.84
N CYS A 506 -33.31 -22.21 14.97
CA CYS A 506 -33.25 -23.27 15.98
C CYS A 506 -34.62 -23.97 16.13
N PRO A 507 -34.83 -25.16 15.50
CA PRO A 507 -36.13 -25.85 15.55
C PRO A 507 -36.44 -26.50 16.90
N ASP A 508 -35.43 -27.00 17.63
CA ASP A 508 -35.59 -27.68 18.93
C ASP A 508 -34.63 -27.11 20.00
N PRO A 509 -34.91 -25.92 20.56
CA PRO A 509 -34.03 -25.27 21.55
C PRO A 509 -33.88 -26.07 22.86
N VAL A 510 -34.80 -27.00 23.15
CA VAL A 510 -34.71 -27.92 24.29
C VAL A 510 -33.72 -29.07 24.01
N GLY A 511 -33.60 -29.50 22.75
CA GLY A 511 -32.67 -30.57 22.34
C GLY A 511 -31.21 -30.13 22.40
N SER A 512 -30.89 -28.94 21.90
CA SER A 512 -29.52 -28.36 21.92
C SER A 512 -29.09 -27.80 23.29
N GLY A 513 -29.75 -28.19 24.38
CA GLY A 513 -29.37 -27.80 25.74
C GLY A 513 -29.57 -26.32 26.12
N LEU A 514 -30.17 -25.48 25.27
CA LEU A 514 -30.40 -24.03 25.50
C LEU A 514 -31.54 -23.75 26.50
N SER A 515 -31.41 -24.32 27.70
CA SER A 515 -32.46 -24.37 28.74
C SER A 515 -32.77 -23.03 29.42
N ASP A 516 -31.99 -21.96 29.18
CA ASP A 516 -32.15 -20.67 29.88
C ASP A 516 -31.99 -19.44 28.98
N LEU A 517 -32.73 -19.42 27.87
CA LEU A 517 -33.01 -18.21 27.08
C LEU A 517 -33.78 -17.13 27.87
N SER A 518 -34.16 -17.41 29.12
CA SER A 518 -34.93 -16.52 30.01
C SER A 518 -34.10 -15.36 30.58
N LYS A 519 -32.77 -15.49 30.61
CA LYS A 519 -31.81 -14.46 31.05
C LYS A 519 -31.53 -13.37 30.01
N LEU A 520 -31.79 -13.65 28.73
CA LEU A 520 -31.46 -12.76 27.60
C LEU A 520 -32.58 -11.75 27.23
N LYS A 521 -33.58 -11.61 28.10
CA LYS A 521 -34.72 -10.68 27.94
C LYS A 521 -34.28 -9.26 27.64
N LEU A 522 -35.15 -8.52 26.93
CA LEU A 522 -35.00 -7.09 26.67
C LEU A 522 -34.88 -6.29 27.97
N ARG A 523 -33.88 -5.39 28.06
CA ARG A 523 -33.63 -4.50 29.20
C ARG A 523 -33.69 -3.03 28.75
N PHE A 524 -33.97 -2.12 29.68
CA PHE A 524 -33.97 -0.67 29.41
C PHE A 524 -32.66 -0.16 28.78
N ILE A 525 -31.52 -0.67 29.25
CA ILE A 525 -30.20 -0.33 28.69
C ILE A 525 -30.05 -0.69 27.20
N ASP A 526 -30.73 -1.74 26.74
CA ASP A 526 -30.69 -2.15 25.33
C ASP A 526 -31.44 -1.13 24.45
N VAL A 527 -32.52 -0.52 24.98
CA VAL A 527 -33.27 0.57 24.31
C VAL A 527 -32.46 1.86 24.26
N VAL A 528 -31.69 2.16 25.32
CA VAL A 528 -30.74 3.28 25.33
C VAL A 528 -29.67 3.10 24.23
N HIS A 529 -29.14 1.88 24.06
CA HIS A 529 -28.22 1.58 22.95
C HIS A 529 -28.89 1.75 21.59
N ALA A 530 -30.14 1.28 21.41
CA ALA A 530 -30.86 1.43 20.15
C ALA A 530 -31.03 2.91 19.74
N VAL A 531 -31.34 3.80 20.69
CA VAL A 531 -31.39 5.26 20.44
C VAL A 531 -30.00 5.83 20.13
N LEU A 532 -28.96 5.43 20.86
CA LEU A 532 -27.58 5.87 20.60
C LEU A 532 -27.07 5.42 19.23
N SER A 533 -27.36 4.18 18.80
CA SER A 533 -27.01 3.69 17.46
C SER A 533 -27.72 4.49 16.35
N VAL A 534 -28.96 4.93 16.56
CA VAL A 534 -29.62 5.86 15.61
C VAL A 534 -28.93 7.23 15.59
N LEU A 535 -28.56 7.80 16.74
CA LEU A 535 -27.85 9.08 16.80
C LEU A 535 -26.48 9.04 16.12
N VAL A 536 -25.71 7.97 16.34
CA VAL A 536 -24.41 7.76 15.66
C VAL A 536 -24.61 7.56 14.16
N PHE A 537 -25.63 6.81 13.73
CA PHE A 537 -25.95 6.68 12.30
C PHE A 537 -26.31 8.02 11.66
N VAL A 538 -27.11 8.87 12.33
CA VAL A 538 -27.42 10.23 11.86
C VAL A 538 -26.16 11.10 11.77
N ALA A 539 -25.24 11.02 12.74
CA ALA A 539 -23.96 11.72 12.67
C ALA A 539 -23.06 11.26 11.50
N VAL A 540 -23.10 9.96 11.16
CA VAL A 540 -22.41 9.42 9.97
C VAL A 540 -23.09 9.88 8.67
N ALA A 541 -24.42 9.87 8.60
CA ALA A 541 -25.17 10.35 7.43
C ALA A 541 -24.94 11.85 7.18
N LEU A 542 -24.92 12.67 8.23
CA LEU A 542 -24.58 14.10 8.18
C LEU A 542 -23.08 14.38 7.89
N ARG A 543 -22.24 13.34 7.77
CA ARG A 543 -20.84 13.46 7.30
C ARG A 543 -20.65 13.02 5.85
N ASP A 544 -21.63 12.35 5.23
CA ASP A 544 -21.50 11.94 3.83
C ASP A 544 -21.76 13.11 2.86
N LYS A 545 -20.86 13.27 1.88
CA LYS A 545 -20.92 14.38 0.92
C LYS A 545 -22.10 14.31 -0.03
N ASN A 546 -22.55 13.10 -0.38
CA ASN A 546 -23.68 12.90 -1.27
C ASN A 546 -24.99 13.23 -0.54
N VAL A 547 -25.15 12.77 0.71
CA VAL A 547 -26.29 13.15 1.58
C VAL A 547 -26.34 14.65 1.80
N LEU A 548 -25.21 15.28 2.17
CA LEU A 548 -25.15 16.72 2.39
C LEU A 548 -25.48 17.52 1.11
N SER A 549 -24.92 17.15 -0.04
CA SER A 549 -25.21 17.84 -1.30
C SER A 549 -26.65 17.62 -1.79
N CYS A 550 -27.25 16.47 -1.46
CA CYS A 550 -28.63 16.13 -1.78
C CYS A 550 -29.65 17.03 -1.04
N PHE A 551 -29.47 17.23 0.27
CA PHE A 551 -30.40 18.00 1.09
C PHE A 551 -30.03 19.48 1.24
N TYR A 552 -28.75 19.84 1.06
CA TYR A 552 -28.24 21.20 1.17
C TYR A 552 -27.36 21.57 -0.05
N PRO A 553 -27.93 21.64 -1.27
CA PRO A 553 -27.23 22.23 -2.41
C PRO A 553 -27.02 23.73 -2.17
N MET A 554 -25.79 24.12 -1.83
CA MET A 554 -25.38 25.45 -1.36
C MET A 554 -25.96 25.85 0.01
N PRO A 555 -25.41 25.34 1.13
CA PRO A 555 -25.75 25.83 2.46
C PRO A 555 -25.24 27.27 2.65
N LYS A 556 -25.92 28.06 3.48
CA LYS A 556 -25.39 29.34 3.97
C LYS A 556 -24.21 29.08 4.92
N HIS A 557 -23.32 30.05 5.08
CA HIS A 557 -22.12 29.93 5.94
C HIS A 557 -22.46 29.45 7.36
N GLU A 558 -23.46 30.07 7.99
CA GLU A 558 -24.02 29.70 9.29
C GLU A 558 -24.49 28.23 9.35
N THR A 559 -25.10 27.74 8.26
CA THR A 559 -25.58 26.36 8.15
C THR A 559 -24.42 25.37 7.97
N GLN A 560 -23.37 25.76 7.23
CA GLN A 560 -22.18 24.93 7.05
C GLN A 560 -21.43 24.73 8.38
N GLU A 561 -21.21 25.79 9.15
CA GLU A 561 -20.59 25.71 10.48
C GLU A 561 -21.35 24.76 11.41
N VAL A 562 -22.69 24.85 11.42
CA VAL A 562 -23.56 23.98 12.21
C VAL A 562 -23.48 22.52 11.75
N LEU A 563 -23.46 22.26 10.44
CA LEU A 563 -23.33 20.91 9.87
C LEU A 563 -21.94 20.29 10.13
N ASP A 564 -20.88 21.09 10.20
CA ASP A 564 -19.54 20.59 10.54
C ASP A 564 -19.36 20.30 12.04
N VAL A 565 -20.08 21.01 12.92
CA VAL A 565 -19.98 20.85 14.38
C VAL A 565 -20.92 19.78 14.93
N ILE A 566 -22.17 19.69 14.46
CA ILE A 566 -23.19 18.78 15.02
C ILE A 566 -22.73 17.31 15.07
N PRO A 567 -22.17 16.70 14.00
CA PRO A 567 -21.70 15.32 14.03
C PRO A 567 -20.58 15.06 15.05
N VAL A 568 -19.77 16.08 15.36
CA VAL A 568 -18.71 16.01 16.39
C VAL A 568 -19.32 15.99 17.79
N GLY A 569 -20.28 16.88 18.05
CA GLY A 569 -21.01 16.93 19.32
C GLY A 569 -21.79 15.65 19.61
N ILE A 570 -22.49 15.10 18.60
CA ILE A 570 -23.19 13.81 18.72
C ILE A 570 -22.19 12.67 18.97
N GLY A 571 -21.06 12.64 18.25
CA GLY A 571 -20.01 11.64 18.44
C GLY A 571 -19.42 11.63 19.86
N LEU A 572 -19.12 12.80 20.42
CA LEU A 572 -18.66 12.97 21.81
C LEU A 572 -19.70 12.48 22.82
N LEU A 573 -20.95 12.96 22.69
CA LEU A 573 -22.03 12.61 23.61
C LEU A 573 -22.31 11.10 23.60
N CYS A 574 -22.35 10.48 22.42
CA CYS A 574 -22.58 9.05 22.30
C CYS A 574 -21.38 8.25 22.84
N SER A 575 -20.13 8.66 22.56
CA SER A 575 -18.93 8.01 23.11
C SER A 575 -18.96 7.96 24.64
N PHE A 576 -19.36 9.06 25.30
CA PHE A 576 -19.53 9.11 26.75
C PHE A 576 -20.67 8.19 27.23
N LEU A 577 -21.83 8.21 26.55
CA LEU A 577 -23.00 7.44 26.97
C LEU A 577 -22.82 5.91 26.80
N PHE A 578 -22.12 5.42 25.77
CA PHE A 578 -21.78 4.00 25.67
C PHE A 578 -20.79 3.52 26.75
N LEU A 579 -19.95 4.41 27.29
CA LEU A 579 -19.08 4.11 28.43
C LEU A 579 -19.83 4.13 29.77
N ALA A 580 -20.75 5.09 29.94
CA ALA A 580 -21.61 5.18 31.13
C ALA A 580 -22.64 4.05 31.20
N PHE A 581 -23.10 3.55 30.05
CA PHE A 581 -24.05 2.46 29.91
C PHE A 581 -23.48 1.37 28.99
N PRO A 582 -22.73 0.38 29.51
CA PRO A 582 -22.20 -0.71 28.71
C PRO A 582 -23.25 -1.82 28.48
N THR A 583 -23.44 -2.26 27.22
CA THR A 583 -24.23 -3.46 26.89
C THR A 583 -23.50 -4.75 27.28
N ARG A 584 -24.23 -5.88 27.18
CA ARG A 584 -23.69 -7.26 27.27
C ARG A 584 -24.17 -8.14 26.10
N ARG A 585 -24.69 -7.53 25.03
CA ARG A 585 -25.17 -8.23 23.83
C ARG A 585 -24.06 -8.36 22.80
N HIS A 586 -24.03 -9.52 22.16
CA HIS A 586 -23.08 -9.92 21.14
C HIS A 586 -23.85 -10.00 19.82
N GLY A 587 -24.19 -8.84 19.27
CA GLY A 587 -25.04 -8.70 18.08
C GLY A 587 -24.40 -9.29 16.83
N ILE A 588 -25.14 -9.33 15.71
CA ILE A 588 -24.80 -10.12 14.50
C ILE A 588 -23.37 -9.89 13.96
N GLY A 589 -22.77 -8.70 14.15
CA GLY A 589 -21.40 -8.40 13.72
C GLY A 589 -20.27 -8.90 14.65
N TYR A 590 -20.59 -9.27 15.90
CA TYR A 590 -19.66 -9.68 16.94
C TYR A 590 -20.26 -10.85 17.73
N PRO A 591 -20.09 -12.10 17.25
CA PRO A 591 -20.64 -13.27 17.93
C PRO A 591 -19.96 -13.51 19.30
N CYS A 592 -20.65 -14.21 20.21
CA CYS A 592 -20.02 -14.76 21.41
C CYS A 592 -18.87 -15.71 21.04
N GLU A 593 -17.70 -15.53 21.67
CA GLU A 593 -16.56 -16.47 21.62
C GLU A 593 -16.87 -17.78 22.38
#